data_AF-A0A8S9PS68-F1
#
_entry.id   AF-A0A8S9PS68-F1
#
_cell.length_a   1.000
_cell.length_b   1.000
_cell.length_c   1.000
_cell.angle_alpha   90.00
_cell.angle_beta   90.00
_cell.angle_gamma   90.00
#
_symmetry.space_group_name_H-M   'P 1'
#
loop_
_entity.id
_entity.type
_entity.pdbx_description
1 polymer ?
#
loop_
_entity_poly.entity_id
_entity_poly.type
_entity_poly.pdbx_seq_one_letter_code
_entity_poly.pdbx_strand_id
1 'polypeptide(L)'
;MFRSVIVRSSSSAKQSLLRRSFSSSSSSVPERKVAILGAAGGIGQPLALLMKLNPLVSSLSLFDIANTPGVAADVGHINTRSEVVGYMGDDELAKALEGADLVIIPAGVPRKPGMTRDDLFNINAGIVKNLSSAIAKYCPHVSQEHDSCFVSYAGALFADACLKGLNGVPDVVECSYVQSTITELPFFASKVRLGKNGVEEVLDLGPLSDFEKEGLEALKPELKSSIEKGVKFANQ
;
A
#
# COMPACT_ATOMS: atom_id res chain seq x y z
N MET A 1 14.07 -43.37 -76.38
CA MET A 1 13.34 -43.13 -75.11
C MET A 1 14.36 -42.93 -74.00
N PHE A 2 14.73 -41.69 -73.68
CA PHE A 2 15.63 -41.35 -72.59
C PHE A 2 14.93 -40.35 -71.67
N ARG A 3 14.78 -40.70 -70.38
CA ARG A 3 14.13 -39.90 -69.35
C ARG A 3 15.13 -38.89 -68.78
N SER A 4 14.69 -37.63 -68.74
CA SER A 4 15.35 -36.46 -68.17
C SER A 4 15.27 -36.47 -66.64
N VAL A 5 16.41 -36.34 -65.95
CA VAL A 5 16.50 -35.76 -64.60
C VAL A 5 17.71 -34.83 -64.58
N ILE A 6 17.41 -33.53 -64.55
CA ILE A 6 18.38 -32.43 -64.52
C ILE A 6 18.91 -32.26 -63.10
N VAL A 7 20.23 -32.40 -62.94
CA VAL A 7 20.98 -31.96 -61.75
C VAL A 7 21.27 -30.46 -61.91
N ARG A 8 20.88 -29.64 -60.93
CA ARG A 8 21.34 -28.25 -60.83
C ARG A 8 21.91 -27.97 -59.44
N SER A 9 23.20 -27.63 -59.45
CA SER A 9 23.96 -26.95 -58.42
C SER A 9 23.43 -25.53 -58.21
N SER A 10 23.38 -25.06 -56.96
CA SER A 10 23.43 -23.62 -56.66
C SER A 10 23.85 -23.34 -55.21
N SER A 11 24.90 -22.53 -55.10
CA SER A 11 25.49 -21.80 -53.98
C SER A 11 24.62 -21.51 -52.74
N SER A 12 25.24 -21.74 -51.58
CA SER A 12 24.79 -21.37 -50.23
C SER A 12 24.63 -19.85 -50.06
N ALA A 13 23.38 -19.38 -50.03
CA ALA A 13 23.05 -18.07 -49.49
C ALA A 13 22.70 -18.25 -48.01
N LYS A 14 23.55 -17.75 -47.11
CA LYS A 14 23.24 -17.64 -45.68
C LYS A 14 22.07 -16.67 -45.52
N GLN A 15 20.85 -17.19 -45.44
CA GLN A 15 19.71 -16.42 -44.97
C GLN A 15 19.95 -16.11 -43.49
N SER A 16 20.46 -14.90 -43.23
CA SER A 16 20.39 -14.27 -41.93
C SER A 16 18.92 -14.16 -41.55
N LEU A 17 18.43 -15.14 -40.79
CA LEU A 17 17.17 -15.03 -40.07
C LEU A 17 17.33 -13.82 -39.14
N LEU A 18 16.81 -12.67 -39.58
CA LEU A 18 16.54 -11.54 -38.71
C LEU A 18 15.57 -12.04 -37.66
N ARG A 19 16.13 -12.54 -36.54
CA ARG A 19 15.42 -12.77 -35.31
C ARG A 19 14.76 -11.43 -35.00
N ARG A 20 13.44 -11.33 -35.18
CA ARG A 20 12.66 -10.23 -34.61
C ARG A 20 12.87 -10.34 -33.11
N SER A 21 13.90 -9.66 -32.61
CA SER A 21 14.05 -9.36 -31.21
C SER A 21 12.88 -8.44 -30.92
N PHE A 22 11.82 -8.98 -30.31
CA PHE A 22 10.90 -8.15 -29.58
C PHE A 22 11.76 -7.52 -28.48
N SER A 23 12.22 -6.28 -28.69
CA SER A 23 12.58 -5.44 -27.57
C SER A 23 11.29 -5.29 -26.78
N SER A 24 11.13 -6.09 -25.73
CA SER A 24 10.31 -5.69 -24.61
C SER A 24 11.04 -4.53 -23.96
N SER A 25 10.99 -3.35 -24.56
CA SER A 25 10.86 -2.15 -23.77
C SER A 25 9.43 -2.17 -23.21
N SER A 26 9.11 -3.19 -22.39
CA SER A 26 8.22 -2.93 -21.29
C SER A 26 8.98 -1.86 -20.52
N SER A 27 8.40 -0.68 -20.41
CA SER A 27 8.54 0.05 -19.16
C SER A 27 8.15 -0.96 -18.08
N SER A 28 9.13 -1.69 -17.54
CA SER A 28 8.90 -2.72 -16.55
C SER A 28 8.33 -1.98 -15.36
N VAL A 29 7.01 -2.07 -15.18
CA VAL A 29 6.36 -1.57 -13.97
C VAL A 29 7.14 -2.24 -12.83
N PRO A 30 7.84 -1.48 -11.99
CA PRO A 30 8.71 -2.05 -10.98
C PRO A 30 7.88 -2.99 -10.12
N GLU A 31 8.49 -4.10 -9.72
CA GLU A 31 7.84 -5.05 -8.84
C GLU A 31 7.57 -4.36 -7.51
N ARG A 32 6.32 -4.45 -7.03
CA ARG A 32 5.87 -3.87 -5.77
C ARG A 32 5.30 -4.95 -4.89
N LYS A 33 5.88 -5.09 -3.70
CA LYS A 33 5.35 -5.93 -2.63
C LYS A 33 4.47 -5.09 -1.71
N VAL A 34 3.20 -5.48 -1.58
CA VAL A 34 2.26 -4.86 -0.64
C VAL A 34 1.98 -5.82 0.50
N ALA A 35 2.09 -5.36 1.74
CA ALA A 35 1.71 -6.13 2.93
C ALA A 35 0.41 -5.58 3.54
N ILE A 36 -0.57 -6.45 3.82
CA ILE A 36 -1.81 -6.09 4.49
C ILE A 36 -1.83 -6.74 5.88
N LEU A 37 -1.80 -5.93 6.93
CA LEU A 37 -1.82 -6.38 8.33
C LEU A 37 -3.24 -6.29 8.90
N GLY A 38 -3.88 -7.43 9.15
CA GLY A 38 -5.32 -7.53 9.45
C GLY A 38 -6.14 -8.00 8.24
N ALA A 39 -5.54 -8.82 7.38
CA ALA A 39 -6.10 -9.25 6.10
C ALA A 39 -7.35 -10.15 6.23
N ALA A 40 -7.53 -10.85 7.36
CA ALA A 40 -8.70 -11.70 7.59
C ALA A 40 -9.90 -10.93 8.16
N GLY A 41 -9.72 -9.67 8.56
CA GLY A 41 -10.79 -8.81 9.04
C GLY A 41 -11.79 -8.40 7.95
N GLY A 42 -12.95 -7.85 8.37
CA GLY A 42 -14.02 -7.43 7.44
C GLY A 42 -13.60 -6.33 6.46
N ILE A 43 -12.55 -5.57 6.78
CA ILE A 43 -11.92 -4.60 5.89
C ILE A 43 -10.80 -5.24 5.06
N GLY A 44 -10.01 -6.12 5.69
CA GLY A 44 -8.82 -6.70 5.10
C GLY A 44 -9.14 -7.57 3.88
N GLN A 45 -10.20 -8.36 3.94
CA GLN A 45 -10.58 -9.27 2.83
C GLN A 45 -10.93 -8.51 1.54
N PRO A 46 -11.86 -7.53 1.52
CA PRO A 46 -12.14 -6.78 0.29
C PRO A 46 -10.95 -5.93 -0.15
N LEU A 47 -10.12 -5.45 0.77
CA LEU A 47 -8.89 -4.73 0.42
C LEU A 47 -7.87 -5.66 -0.28
N ALA A 48 -7.69 -6.88 0.21
CA ALA A 48 -6.82 -7.88 -0.40
C ALA A 48 -7.27 -8.22 -1.83
N LEU A 49 -8.58 -8.36 -2.04
CA LEU A 49 -9.16 -8.52 -3.37
C LEU A 49 -8.82 -7.35 -4.31
N LEU A 50 -9.02 -6.11 -3.86
CA LEU A 50 -8.73 -4.93 -4.67
C LEU A 50 -7.24 -4.80 -5.00
N MET A 51 -6.36 -5.12 -4.05
CA MET A 51 -4.90 -5.11 -4.27
C MET A 51 -4.45 -6.23 -5.21
N LYS A 52 -5.08 -7.42 -5.16
CA LYS A 52 -4.83 -8.51 -6.11
C LYS A 52 -5.23 -8.16 -7.55
N LEU A 53 -6.25 -7.33 -7.71
CA LEU A 53 -6.69 -6.82 -9.02
C LEU A 53 -5.82 -5.67 -9.54
N ASN A 54 -5.02 -5.03 -8.69
CA ASN A 54 -4.20 -3.90 -9.07
C ASN A 54 -2.96 -4.36 -9.89
N PRO A 55 -2.79 -3.90 -11.15
CA PRO A 55 -1.65 -4.31 -12.00
C PRO A 55 -0.29 -3.81 -11.51
N LEU A 56 -0.26 -2.80 -10.63
CA LEU A 56 0.96 -2.27 -10.03
C LEU A 56 1.54 -3.20 -8.96
N VAL A 57 0.70 -4.05 -8.36
CA VAL A 57 1.12 -5.01 -7.34
C VAL A 57 1.69 -6.27 -8.02
N SER A 58 2.88 -6.71 -7.60
CA SER A 58 3.48 -7.98 -8.04
C SER A 58 3.48 -9.04 -6.94
N SER A 59 3.56 -8.64 -5.67
CA SER A 59 3.48 -9.55 -4.54
C SER A 59 2.56 -8.98 -3.47
N LEU A 60 1.67 -9.81 -2.94
CA LEU A 60 0.72 -9.47 -1.90
C LEU A 60 0.93 -10.38 -0.70
N SER A 61 1.42 -9.80 0.40
CA SER A 61 1.57 -10.48 1.68
C SER A 61 0.37 -10.16 2.56
N LEU A 62 -0.41 -11.19 2.89
CA LEU A 62 -1.54 -11.08 3.78
C LEU A 62 -1.10 -11.55 5.16
N PHE A 63 -1.30 -10.74 6.19
CA PHE A 63 -1.01 -11.09 7.57
C PHE A 63 -2.25 -10.93 8.44
N ASP A 64 -2.46 -11.88 9.34
CA ASP A 64 -3.44 -11.79 10.41
C ASP A 64 -3.07 -12.76 11.55
N ILE A 65 -3.69 -12.59 12.71
CA ILE A 65 -3.53 -13.51 13.84
C ILE A 65 -4.26 -14.85 13.59
N ALA A 66 -5.25 -14.87 12.68
CA ALA A 66 -6.03 -16.06 12.37
C ALA A 66 -6.58 -16.04 10.93
N ASN A 67 -6.84 -17.23 10.38
CA ASN A 67 -7.55 -17.46 9.11
C ASN A 67 -6.87 -16.94 7.83
N THR A 68 -5.68 -16.37 7.91
CA THR A 68 -4.96 -15.79 6.76
C THR A 68 -4.66 -16.77 5.62
N PRO A 69 -4.25 -18.03 5.87
CA PRO A 69 -3.96 -18.96 4.78
C PRO A 69 -5.18 -19.26 3.90
N GLY A 70 -6.38 -19.30 4.50
CA GLY A 70 -7.63 -19.47 3.76
C GLY A 70 -7.94 -18.26 2.88
N VAL A 71 -7.77 -17.05 3.40
CA VAL A 71 -7.95 -15.81 2.63
C VAL A 71 -6.94 -15.72 1.48
N ALA A 72 -5.68 -16.09 1.72
CA ALA A 72 -4.64 -16.11 0.70
C ALA A 72 -4.93 -17.14 -0.40
N ALA A 73 -5.43 -18.33 -0.05
CA ALA A 73 -5.83 -19.34 -1.03
C ALA A 73 -6.99 -18.86 -1.92
N ASP A 74 -8.00 -18.21 -1.33
CA ASP A 74 -9.14 -17.66 -2.05
C ASP A 74 -8.71 -16.56 -3.05
N VAL A 75 -8.02 -15.53 -2.54
CA VAL A 75 -7.52 -14.41 -3.38
C VAL A 75 -6.46 -14.88 -4.38
N GLY A 76 -5.68 -15.91 -4.04
CA GLY A 76 -4.63 -16.48 -4.89
C GLY A 76 -5.14 -17.13 -6.17
N HIS A 77 -6.38 -17.64 -6.20
CA HIS A 77 -6.98 -18.23 -7.40
C HIS A 77 -7.35 -17.22 -8.49
N ILE A 78 -7.33 -15.92 -8.18
CA ILE A 78 -7.64 -14.87 -9.15
C ILE A 78 -6.51 -14.76 -10.16
N ASN A 79 -6.86 -14.81 -11.44
CA ASN A 79 -5.96 -14.88 -12.59
C ASN A 79 -5.26 -13.54 -12.93
N THR A 80 -4.63 -12.92 -11.94
CA THR A 80 -3.77 -11.74 -12.11
C THR A 80 -2.32 -12.07 -11.81
N ARG A 81 -1.40 -11.21 -12.25
CA ARG A 81 0.05 -11.41 -12.11
C ARG A 81 0.56 -11.48 -10.66
N SER A 82 -0.18 -10.90 -9.71
CA SER A 82 0.31 -10.71 -8.34
C SER A 82 0.35 -12.03 -7.58
N GLU A 83 1.50 -12.40 -7.01
CA GLU A 83 1.60 -13.58 -6.16
C GLU A 83 1.07 -13.29 -4.76
N VAL A 84 0.28 -14.21 -4.18
CA VAL A 84 -0.34 -14.01 -2.86
C VAL A 84 0.23 -15.02 -1.87
N VAL A 85 0.70 -14.55 -0.72
CA VAL A 85 1.17 -15.39 0.38
C VAL A 85 0.45 -14.97 1.66
N GLY A 86 -0.11 -15.95 2.38
CA GLY A 86 -0.73 -15.73 3.68
C GLY A 86 0.23 -16.10 4.81
N TYR A 87 0.34 -15.20 5.79
CA TYR A 87 1.14 -15.34 7.00
C TYR A 87 0.22 -15.29 8.21
N MET A 88 0.41 -16.20 9.15
CA MET A 88 -0.49 -16.37 10.30
C MET A 88 0.28 -16.44 11.61
N GLY A 89 -0.17 -15.62 12.57
CA GLY A 89 0.42 -15.58 13.91
C GLY A 89 1.70 -14.74 13.97
N ASP A 90 2.00 -14.25 15.17
CA ASP A 90 3.02 -13.21 15.38
C ASP A 90 4.43 -13.61 14.89
N ASP A 91 4.75 -14.91 14.92
CA ASP A 91 6.04 -15.44 14.46
C ASP A 91 6.27 -15.25 12.96
N GLU A 92 5.20 -15.09 12.17
CA GLU A 92 5.27 -14.90 10.73
C GLU A 92 5.19 -13.43 10.30
N LEU A 93 4.95 -12.50 11.23
CA LEU A 93 4.84 -11.07 10.94
C LEU A 93 6.10 -10.51 10.28
N ALA A 94 7.29 -10.97 10.72
CA ALA A 94 8.55 -10.55 10.13
C ALA A 94 8.64 -10.91 8.64
N LYS A 95 8.23 -12.13 8.28
CA LYS A 95 8.24 -12.63 6.90
C LYS A 95 7.22 -11.89 6.01
N ALA A 96 6.07 -11.54 6.58
CA ALA A 96 5.06 -10.75 5.89
C ALA A 96 5.58 -9.36 5.48
N LEU A 97 6.40 -8.75 6.35
CA LEU A 97 6.92 -7.39 6.18
C LEU A 97 8.21 -7.29 5.36
N GLU A 98 8.99 -8.37 5.31
CA GLU A 98 10.32 -8.36 4.66
C GLU A 98 10.23 -7.93 3.18
N GLY A 99 10.90 -6.83 2.83
CA GLY A 99 10.90 -6.31 1.46
C GLY A 99 9.56 -5.75 0.96
N ALA A 100 8.61 -5.42 1.85
CA ALA A 100 7.38 -4.73 1.46
C ALA A 100 7.69 -3.27 1.05
N ASP A 101 7.13 -2.79 -0.05
CA ASP A 101 7.21 -1.38 -0.49
C ASP A 101 6.08 -0.53 0.10
N LEU A 102 4.95 -1.17 0.41
CA LEU A 102 3.78 -0.53 0.99
C LEU A 102 3.19 -1.46 2.05
N VAL A 103 2.90 -0.92 3.23
CA VAL A 103 2.24 -1.65 4.31
C VAL A 103 0.91 -0.97 4.62
N ILE A 104 -0.18 -1.73 4.54
CA ILE A 104 -1.52 -1.25 4.85
C ILE A 104 -1.99 -1.93 6.14
N ILE A 105 -2.46 -1.15 7.11
CA ILE A 105 -2.88 -1.65 8.42
C ILE A 105 -4.40 -1.46 8.61
N PRO A 106 -5.24 -2.38 8.11
CA PRO A 106 -6.65 -2.44 8.50
C PRO A 106 -6.88 -3.12 9.86
N ALA A 107 -5.85 -3.69 10.49
CA ALA A 107 -5.97 -4.39 11.77
C ALA A 107 -6.60 -3.49 12.85
N GLY A 108 -7.61 -4.04 13.52
CA GLY A 108 -8.32 -3.37 14.60
C GLY A 108 -9.56 -4.14 14.98
N VAL A 109 -10.04 -3.90 16.19
CA VAL A 109 -11.29 -4.47 16.67
C VAL A 109 -12.43 -3.54 16.29
N PRO A 110 -13.50 -4.02 15.63
CA PRO A 110 -14.68 -3.21 15.39
C PRO A 110 -15.39 -2.90 16.71
N ARG A 111 -16.00 -1.72 16.80
CA ARG A 111 -16.75 -1.34 17.99
C ARG A 111 -17.92 -2.30 18.23
N LYS A 112 -17.93 -2.96 19.40
CA LYS A 112 -19.04 -3.84 19.83
C LYS A 112 -20.07 -3.07 20.65
N PRO A 113 -21.35 -3.49 20.67
CA PRO A 113 -22.34 -2.95 21.60
C PRO A 113 -21.83 -3.03 23.04
N GLY A 114 -21.97 -1.95 23.81
CA GLY A 114 -21.47 -1.86 25.19
C GLY A 114 -20.02 -1.40 25.35
N MET A 115 -19.26 -1.25 24.26
CA MET A 115 -17.88 -0.74 24.31
C MET A 115 -17.84 0.80 24.20
N THR A 116 -17.08 1.44 25.11
CA THR A 116 -16.86 2.90 25.06
C THR A 116 -15.88 3.28 23.95
N ARG A 117 -15.82 4.58 23.61
CA ARG A 117 -14.82 5.09 22.68
C ARG A 117 -13.39 4.92 23.22
N ASP A 118 -13.22 5.01 24.54
CA ASP A 118 -11.91 4.89 25.18
C ASP A 118 -11.41 3.46 25.23
N ASP A 119 -12.29 2.48 25.48
CA ASP A 119 -11.92 1.05 25.43
C ASP A 119 -11.45 0.66 24.03
N LEU A 120 -12.18 1.12 23.01
CA LEU A 120 -11.84 0.90 21.60
C LEU A 120 -10.48 1.51 21.26
N PHE A 121 -10.22 2.73 21.75
CA PHE A 121 -8.94 3.40 21.58
C PHE A 121 -7.80 2.59 22.21
N ASN A 122 -7.93 2.17 23.48
CA ASN A 122 -6.86 1.46 24.18
C ASN A 122 -6.49 0.13 23.51
N ILE A 123 -7.50 -0.62 23.03
CA ILE A 123 -7.28 -1.88 22.31
C ILE A 123 -6.57 -1.62 20.98
N ASN A 124 -7.10 -0.72 20.16
CA ASN A 124 -6.55 -0.48 18.83
C ASN A 124 -5.20 0.24 18.89
N ALA A 125 -4.96 1.10 19.88
CA ALA A 125 -3.67 1.74 20.09
C ALA A 125 -2.57 0.71 20.39
N GLY A 126 -2.87 -0.33 21.19
CA GLY A 126 -1.95 -1.44 21.44
C GLY A 126 -1.62 -2.22 20.16
N ILE A 127 -2.63 -2.56 19.35
CA ILE A 127 -2.45 -3.24 18.06
C ILE A 127 -1.56 -2.41 17.13
N VAL A 128 -1.90 -1.13 16.96
CA VAL A 128 -1.14 -0.20 16.10
C VAL A 128 0.30 -0.06 16.56
N LYS A 129 0.54 0.07 17.87
CA LYS A 129 1.90 0.18 18.43
C LYS A 129 2.74 -1.07 18.12
N ASN A 130 2.19 -2.25 18.33
CA ASN A 130 2.88 -3.52 18.07
C ASN A 130 3.24 -3.68 16.59
N LEU A 131 2.26 -3.44 15.69
CA LEU A 131 2.49 -3.55 14.25
C LEU A 131 3.46 -2.48 13.75
N SER A 132 3.34 -1.24 14.21
CA SER A 132 4.26 -0.16 13.84
C SER A 132 5.69 -0.44 14.30
N SER A 133 5.86 -1.02 15.50
CA SER A 133 7.17 -1.45 16.00
C SER A 133 7.78 -2.57 15.14
N ALA A 134 6.95 -3.49 14.66
CA ALA A 134 7.39 -4.54 13.75
C ALA A 134 7.81 -3.99 12.39
N ILE A 135 7.05 -3.03 11.83
CA ILE A 135 7.41 -2.35 10.56
C ILE A 135 8.74 -1.62 10.74
N ALA A 136 8.91 -0.85 11.80
CA ALA A 136 10.18 -0.16 12.07
C ALA A 136 11.38 -1.11 12.18
N LYS A 137 11.17 -2.34 12.66
CA LYS A 137 12.21 -3.36 12.81
C LYS A 137 12.53 -4.11 11.51
N TYR A 138 11.51 -4.51 10.76
CA TYR A 138 11.65 -5.44 9.62
C TYR A 138 11.55 -4.77 8.26
N CYS A 139 11.02 -3.54 8.20
CA CYS A 139 10.77 -2.78 6.97
C CYS A 139 11.01 -1.27 7.22
N PRO A 140 12.23 -0.87 7.64
CA PRO A 140 12.50 0.50 8.08
C PRO A 140 12.39 1.53 6.96
N HIS A 141 12.58 1.14 5.69
CA HIS A 141 12.45 2.04 4.55
C HIS A 141 11.01 2.55 4.39
N VAL A 142 10.00 1.74 4.68
CA VAL A 142 8.59 2.17 4.69
C VAL A 142 8.29 3.09 5.88
N SER A 143 8.97 2.92 7.01
CA SER A 143 8.79 3.77 8.20
C SER A 143 9.50 5.12 8.12
N GLN A 144 10.60 5.22 7.37
CA GLN A 144 11.34 6.49 7.21
C GLN A 144 10.65 7.46 6.26
N GLU A 145 9.77 6.98 5.40
CA GLU A 145 9.02 7.80 4.45
C GLU A 145 7.66 8.22 5.02
N HIS A 146 7.68 8.98 6.13
CA HIS A 146 6.61 9.81 6.74
C HIS A 146 5.14 9.33 6.86
N ASP A 147 4.68 8.27 6.21
CA ASP A 147 3.27 7.99 5.96
C ASP A 147 2.94 6.49 6.09
N SER A 148 2.81 6.01 7.32
CA SER A 148 2.06 4.78 7.60
C SER A 148 0.56 5.08 7.51
N CYS A 149 -0.01 5.09 6.31
CA CYS A 149 -1.43 5.48 6.12
C CYS A 149 -2.41 4.33 6.41
N PHE A 150 -3.46 4.66 7.17
CA PHE A 150 -4.50 3.76 7.69
C PHE A 150 -5.82 3.77 6.87
N VAL A 151 -6.39 2.56 6.68
CA VAL A 151 -7.82 2.15 6.62
C VAL A 151 -8.66 2.18 5.29
N SER A 152 -9.46 1.08 5.14
CA SER A 152 -10.48 0.58 4.18
C SER A 152 -11.08 1.42 3.05
N TYR A 153 -11.37 0.72 1.92
CA TYR A 153 -11.99 1.14 0.64
C TYR A 153 -11.42 2.41 0.01
N ALA A 154 -11.48 3.55 0.72
CA ALA A 154 -10.60 4.68 0.45
C ALA A 154 -9.12 4.26 0.52
N GLY A 155 -8.79 3.33 1.43
CA GLY A 155 -7.44 2.77 1.51
C GLY A 155 -6.94 2.09 0.24
N ALA A 156 -7.82 1.51 -0.60
CA ALA A 156 -7.39 0.92 -1.88
C ALA A 156 -7.07 2.00 -2.92
N LEU A 157 -7.83 3.10 -2.94
CA LEU A 157 -7.58 4.25 -3.81
C LEU A 157 -6.30 4.97 -3.38
N PHE A 158 -6.13 5.18 -2.08
CA PHE A 158 -4.92 5.78 -1.54
C PHE A 158 -3.70 4.88 -1.77
N ALA A 159 -3.82 3.56 -1.56
CA ALA A 159 -2.75 2.61 -1.88
C ALA A 159 -2.37 2.65 -3.37
N ASP A 160 -3.36 2.74 -4.26
CA ASP A 160 -3.11 2.92 -5.70
C ASP A 160 -2.40 4.25 -6.00
N ALA A 161 -2.78 5.34 -5.34
CA ALA A 161 -2.11 6.63 -5.44
C ALA A 161 -0.66 6.56 -4.93
N CYS A 162 -0.40 5.92 -3.78
CA CYS A 162 0.95 5.68 -3.28
C CYS A 162 1.78 4.86 -4.27
N LEU A 163 1.22 3.77 -4.82
CA LEU A 163 1.92 2.95 -5.82
C LEU A 163 2.23 3.74 -7.10
N LYS A 164 1.33 4.63 -7.55
CA LYS A 164 1.57 5.53 -8.67
C LYS A 164 2.68 6.55 -8.36
N GLY A 165 2.65 7.17 -7.19
CA GLY A 165 3.69 8.10 -6.73
C GLY A 165 5.05 7.41 -6.66
N LEU A 166 5.10 6.23 -6.05
CA LEU A 166 6.30 5.40 -5.97
C LEU A 166 6.84 5.03 -7.36
N ASN A 167 5.96 4.79 -8.33
CA ASN A 167 6.34 4.53 -9.73
C ASN A 167 6.75 5.79 -10.51
N GLY A 168 6.71 6.96 -9.88
CA GLY A 168 7.11 8.24 -10.46
C GLY A 168 6.08 8.84 -11.40
N VAL A 169 4.80 8.50 -11.25
CA VAL A 169 3.72 9.23 -11.92
C VAL A 169 3.68 10.65 -11.33
N PRO A 170 3.82 11.71 -12.13
CA PRO A 170 3.80 13.08 -11.62
C PRO A 170 2.38 13.48 -11.17
N ASP A 171 2.30 14.49 -10.32
CA ASP A 171 1.06 15.16 -9.91
C ASP A 171 0.00 14.26 -9.24
N VAL A 172 0.44 13.21 -8.54
CA VAL A 172 -0.45 12.41 -7.70
C VAL A 172 -0.71 13.16 -6.41
N VAL A 173 -1.93 13.69 -6.25
CA VAL A 173 -2.33 14.46 -5.07
C VAL A 173 -3.53 13.80 -4.41
N GLU A 174 -3.40 13.52 -3.12
CA GLU A 174 -4.46 12.92 -2.30
C GLU A 174 -4.54 13.60 -0.94
N CYS A 175 -5.68 13.49 -0.26
CA CYS A 175 -5.81 13.97 1.11
C CYS A 175 -5.36 12.89 2.10
N SER A 176 -4.35 13.18 2.93
CA SER A 176 -3.85 12.26 3.96
C SER A 176 -3.65 12.97 5.29
N TYR A 177 -3.78 12.23 6.38
CA TYR A 177 -3.48 12.72 7.73
C TYR A 177 -2.01 12.47 8.03
N VAL A 178 -1.21 13.53 7.93
CA VAL A 178 0.25 13.46 7.98
C VAL A 178 0.81 14.42 9.01
N GLN A 179 2.09 14.24 9.36
CA GLN A 179 2.81 15.25 10.11
C GLN A 179 2.92 16.51 9.25
N SER A 180 2.47 17.65 9.77
CA SER A 180 2.44 18.90 9.01
C SER A 180 2.71 20.11 9.88
N THR A 181 3.12 21.19 9.24
CA THR A 181 3.36 22.51 9.87
C THR A 181 2.33 23.55 9.45
N ILE A 182 1.26 23.13 8.76
CA ILE A 182 0.22 24.03 8.22
C ILE A 182 -0.59 24.68 9.35
N THR A 183 -0.74 23.97 10.46
CA THR A 183 -1.45 24.46 11.66
C THR A 183 -0.50 24.43 12.85
N GLU A 184 -0.90 25.02 13.99
CA GLU A 184 -0.16 24.87 15.25
C GLU A 184 -0.12 23.43 15.81
N LEU A 185 -0.80 22.48 15.16
CA LEU A 185 -0.85 21.08 15.54
C LEU A 185 0.21 20.27 14.78
N PRO A 186 0.85 19.28 15.42
CA PRO A 186 1.92 18.51 14.80
C PRO A 186 1.43 17.57 13.69
N PHE A 187 0.14 17.23 13.66
CA PHE A 187 -0.47 16.37 12.65
C PHE A 187 -1.77 17.01 12.16
N PHE A 188 -2.01 16.95 10.85
CA PHE A 188 -3.22 17.50 10.24
C PHE A 188 -3.53 16.83 8.91
N ALA A 189 -4.82 16.73 8.55
CA ALA A 189 -5.25 16.21 7.27
C ALA A 189 -5.21 17.31 6.21
N SER A 190 -4.40 17.13 5.19
CA SER A 190 -4.25 18.10 4.09
C SER A 190 -3.95 17.39 2.79
N LYS A 191 -3.95 18.14 1.68
CA LYS A 191 -3.56 17.59 0.39
C LYS A 191 -2.06 17.36 0.39
N VAL A 192 -1.65 16.16 0.01
CA VAL A 192 -0.24 15.78 -0.09
C VAL A 192 0.06 15.35 -1.52
N ARG A 193 1.22 15.76 -2.01
CA ARG A 193 1.77 15.30 -3.28
C ARG A 193 2.63 14.07 -3.02
N LEU A 194 2.22 12.96 -3.61
CA LEU A 194 2.89 11.66 -3.51
C LEU A 194 3.92 11.53 -4.62
N GLY A 195 5.09 11.04 -4.27
CA GLY A 195 6.17 10.79 -5.21
C GLY A 195 6.98 9.55 -4.83
N LYS A 196 8.25 9.53 -5.24
CA LYS A 196 9.06 8.29 -5.19
C LYS A 196 9.44 7.86 -3.78
N ASN A 197 9.45 8.82 -2.85
CA ASN A 197 9.86 8.63 -1.47
C ASN A 197 8.70 8.95 -0.50
N GLY A 198 7.46 8.63 -0.90
CA GLY A 198 6.26 8.94 -0.11
C GLY A 198 5.75 10.36 -0.34
N VAL A 199 5.45 11.11 0.74
CA VAL A 199 4.97 12.48 0.66
C VAL A 199 6.13 13.44 0.35
N GLU A 200 6.11 14.04 -0.84
CA GLU A 200 7.13 15.01 -1.26
C GLU A 200 6.79 16.44 -0.84
N GLU A 201 5.49 16.77 -0.82
CA GLU A 201 5.02 18.11 -0.47
C GLU A 201 3.66 18.03 0.21
N VAL A 202 3.50 18.80 1.27
CA VAL A 202 2.21 19.03 1.92
C VAL A 202 1.69 20.37 1.42
N LEU A 203 0.55 20.35 0.74
CA LEU A 203 -0.07 21.53 0.13
C LEU A 203 -0.92 22.28 1.15
N ASP A 204 -0.92 23.61 1.04
CA ASP A 204 -1.74 24.48 1.86
C ASP A 204 -3.24 24.24 1.66
N LEU A 205 -4.03 24.63 2.67
CA LEU A 205 -5.49 24.50 2.68
C LEU A 205 -6.19 25.33 1.59
N GLY A 206 -5.47 26.28 0.98
CA GLY A 206 -6.03 27.19 0.00
C GLY A 206 -6.99 28.22 0.61
N PRO A 207 -7.77 28.93 -0.23
CA PRO A 207 -8.70 29.94 0.25
C PRO A 207 -9.91 29.28 0.95
N LEU A 208 -9.99 29.47 2.27
CA LEU A 208 -11.12 29.00 3.07
C LEU A 208 -12.23 30.06 3.15
N SER A 209 -13.47 29.60 3.06
CA SER A 209 -14.66 30.40 3.39
C SER A 209 -14.70 30.70 4.89
N ASP A 210 -15.47 31.72 5.28
CA ASP A 210 -15.57 32.12 6.68
C ASP A 210 -16.19 31.01 7.56
N PHE A 211 -17.11 30.22 6.99
CA PHE A 211 -17.67 29.03 7.64
C PHE A 211 -16.62 27.94 7.90
N GLU A 212 -15.73 27.67 6.93
CA GLU A 212 -14.67 26.69 7.08
C GLU A 212 -13.60 27.12 8.09
N LYS A 213 -13.29 28.42 8.16
CA LYS A 213 -12.38 28.98 9.18
C LYS A 213 -12.94 28.80 10.58
N GLU A 214 -14.21 29.13 10.78
CA GLU A 214 -14.88 28.94 12.08
C GLU A 214 -14.91 27.45 12.48
N GLY A 215 -15.24 26.57 11.53
CA GLY A 215 -15.20 25.11 11.75
C GLY A 215 -13.81 24.60 12.08
N LEU A 216 -12.77 25.10 11.42
CA LEU A 216 -11.38 24.74 11.71
C LEU A 216 -10.98 25.14 13.13
N GLU A 217 -11.27 26.38 13.54
CA GLU A 217 -10.97 26.85 14.90
C GLU A 217 -11.74 26.06 15.97
N ALA A 218 -12.98 25.64 15.69
CA ALA A 218 -13.76 24.81 16.60
C ALA A 218 -13.20 23.39 16.77
N LEU A 219 -12.58 22.82 15.73
CA LEU A 219 -12.07 21.44 15.72
C LEU A 219 -10.64 21.31 16.27
N LYS A 220 -9.82 22.37 16.19
CA LYS A 220 -8.44 22.35 16.67
C LYS A 220 -8.27 21.85 18.12
N PRO A 221 -9.10 22.25 19.11
CA PRO A 221 -8.97 21.76 20.48
C PRO A 221 -9.23 20.25 20.61
N GLU A 222 -10.23 19.73 19.88
CA GLU A 222 -10.55 18.30 19.87
C GLU A 222 -9.43 17.49 19.22
N LEU A 223 -8.90 17.98 18.10
CA LEU A 223 -7.79 17.34 17.41
C LEU A 223 -6.52 17.35 18.29
N LYS A 224 -6.23 18.46 18.96
CA LYS A 224 -5.10 18.56 19.91
C LYS A 224 -5.21 17.53 21.03
N SER A 225 -6.38 17.42 21.67
CA SER A 225 -6.64 16.43 22.72
C SER A 225 -6.42 15.00 22.22
N SER A 226 -6.91 14.70 21.01
CA SER A 226 -6.75 13.38 20.37
C SER A 226 -5.27 13.06 20.08
N ILE A 227 -4.52 14.03 19.54
CA ILE A 227 -3.08 13.88 19.27
C ILE A 227 -2.32 13.65 20.57
N GLU A 228 -2.55 14.45 21.60
CA GLU A 228 -1.88 14.31 22.89
C GLU A 228 -2.14 12.94 23.52
N LYS A 229 -3.38 12.43 23.41
CA LYS A 229 -3.73 11.09 23.87
C LYS A 229 -2.93 10.00 23.14
N GLY A 230 -2.82 10.12 21.81
CA GLY A 230 -2.01 9.21 20.98
C GLY A 230 -0.52 9.24 21.33
N VAL A 231 0.07 10.44 21.41
CA VAL A 231 1.49 10.64 21.75
C VAL A 231 1.81 10.14 23.16
N LYS A 232 0.92 10.38 24.13
CA LYS A 232 1.07 9.84 25.49
C LYS A 232 1.10 8.32 25.50
N PHE A 233 0.22 7.65 24.73
CA PHE A 233 0.20 6.19 24.63
C PHE A 233 1.44 5.63 23.93
N ALA A 234 1.94 6.30 22.91
CA ALA A 234 3.14 5.88 22.18
C ALA A 234 4.40 5.92 23.07
N ASN A 235 4.49 6.90 23.96
CA ASN A 235 5.63 7.11 24.88
C ASN A 235 5.55 6.29 26.19
N GLN A 236 4.46 5.54 26.41
CA GLN A 236 4.35 4.58 27.52
C GLN A 236 5.12 3.29 27.21
#